data_AF-A0A1I9YR03-F1
#
_entry.id   AF-A0A1I9YR03-F1
#
_cell.length_a   1.000
_cell.length_b   1.000
_cell.length_c   1.000
_cell.angle_alpha   90.00
_cell.angle_beta   90.00
_cell.angle_gamma   90.00
#
_symmetry.space_group_name_H-M   'P 1'
#
loop_
_entity.id
_entity.type
_entity.pdbx_description
1 polymer ?
#
loop_
_entity_poly.entity_id
_entity_poly.type
_entity_poly.pdbx_seq_one_letter_code
_entity_poly.pdbx_strand_id
1 'polypeptide(L)'
;MIMQSKTKRPVQFEVTQPARTAVAAWIEKAERRCDQYLFPSRLLARRTTRQCARMVHQWGAAIGLDPTAYGTHTMRRTKATLIY
;
A
#
# COMPACT_ATOMS: atom_id res chain seq x y z
N MET A 1 12.87 -10.29 0.66
CA MET A 1 13.75 -9.12 0.88
C MET A 1 13.20 -7.94 0.09
N ILE A 2 12.99 -6.76 0.72
CA ILE A 2 12.53 -5.56 0.01
C ILE A 2 13.75 -4.70 -0.34
N MET A 3 13.90 -4.40 -1.63
CA MET A 3 15.05 -3.67 -2.16
C MET A 3 14.70 -2.20 -2.38
N GLN A 4 15.43 -1.29 -1.74
CA GLN A 4 15.22 0.14 -1.95
C GLN A 4 15.80 0.56 -3.31
N SER A 5 14.98 1.07 -4.22
CA SER A 5 15.41 1.42 -5.58
C SER A 5 16.54 2.45 -5.66
N LYS A 6 16.55 3.44 -4.75
CA LYS A 6 17.51 4.57 -4.78
C LYS A 6 18.91 4.14 -4.35
N THR A 7 19.02 3.35 -3.28
CA THR A 7 20.31 2.97 -2.68
C THR A 7 20.74 1.56 -3.05
N LYS A 8 19.83 0.75 -3.63
CA LYS A 8 20.02 -0.67 -3.90
C LYS A 8 20.41 -1.47 -2.65
N ARG A 9 19.96 -1.00 -1.48
CA ARG A 9 20.15 -1.70 -0.22
C ARG A 9 18.87 -2.40 0.21
N PRO A 10 18.97 -3.60 0.80
CA PRO A 10 17.83 -4.23 1.43
C PRO A 10 17.38 -3.38 2.62
N VAL A 11 16.08 -3.21 2.75
CA VAL A 11 15.49 -2.50 3.88
C VAL A 11 14.51 -3.42 4.60
N GLN A 12 14.60 -3.40 5.91
CA GLN A 12 13.61 -3.98 6.80
C GLN A 12 12.79 -2.85 7.40
N PHE A 13 11.49 -3.06 7.50
CA PHE A 13 10.59 -2.13 8.17
C PHE A 13 9.54 -2.93 8.91
N GLU A 14 9.06 -2.37 10.01
CA GLU A 14 7.98 -2.96 10.78
C GLU A 14 6.63 -2.69 10.12
N VAL A 15 5.77 -3.69 10.22
CA VAL A 15 4.36 -3.60 9.80
C VAL A 15 3.53 -3.64 11.06
N THR A 16 2.67 -2.63 11.24
CA THR A 16 1.78 -2.53 12.39
C THR A 16 0.87 -3.75 12.47
N GLN A 17 0.46 -4.13 13.69
CA GLN A 17 -0.37 -5.31 13.90
C GLN A 17 -1.66 -5.32 13.06
N PRO A 18 -2.41 -4.22 12.93
CA PRO A 18 -3.60 -4.18 12.08
C PRO A 18 -3.27 -4.43 10.60
N ALA A 19 -2.19 -3.84 10.09
CA ALA A 19 -1.76 -4.02 8.70
C ALA A 19 -1.31 -5.47 8.43
N ARG A 20 -0.60 -6.09 9.39
CA ARG A 20 -0.22 -7.50 9.30
C ARG A 20 -1.44 -8.41 9.19
N THR A 21 -2.44 -8.18 10.04
CA THR A 21 -3.68 -8.96 10.06
C THR A 21 -4.45 -8.83 8.74
N ALA A 22 -4.60 -7.60 8.24
CA ALA A 22 -5.26 -7.35 6.96
C ALA A 22 -4.54 -7.99 5.77
N VAL A 23 -3.20 -7.95 5.75
CA VAL A 23 -2.39 -8.59 4.71
C VAL A 23 -2.49 -10.10 4.77
N ALA A 24 -2.47 -10.70 5.96
CA ALA A 24 -2.64 -12.15 6.13
C ALA A 24 -4.00 -12.63 5.59
N ALA A 25 -5.10 -11.97 6.02
CA ALA A 25 -6.44 -12.28 5.53
C ALA A 25 -6.57 -12.09 4.01
N TRP A 26 -5.88 -11.10 3.43
CA TRP A 26 -5.83 -10.92 1.98
C TRP A 26 -5.08 -12.06 1.28
N ILE A 27 -3.94 -12.51 1.81
CA ILE A 27 -3.16 -13.61 1.22
C ILE A 27 -3.99 -14.89 1.19
N GLU A 28 -4.67 -15.22 2.29
CA GLU A 28 -5.57 -16.38 2.37
C GLU A 28 -6.68 -16.30 1.33
N LYS A 29 -7.35 -15.13 1.23
CA LYS A 29 -8.46 -14.93 0.28
C LYS A 29 -8.02 -14.91 -1.18
N ALA A 30 -6.83 -14.40 -1.47
CA ALA A 30 -6.41 -14.14 -2.85
C ALA A 30 -5.94 -15.41 -3.57
N GLU A 31 -5.71 -16.52 -2.85
CA GLU A 31 -5.25 -17.82 -3.36
C GLU A 31 -4.10 -17.69 -4.38
N ARG A 32 -3.19 -16.75 -4.12
CA ARG A 32 -2.12 -16.40 -5.06
C ARG A 32 -0.94 -17.34 -4.90
N ARG A 33 -0.39 -17.78 -6.03
CA ARG A 33 0.90 -18.44 -6.07
C ARG A 33 2.02 -17.48 -5.63
N CYS A 34 3.06 -18.01 -5.02
CA CYS A 34 4.18 -17.23 -4.46
C CYS A 34 4.95 -16.39 -5.50
N ASP A 35 4.81 -16.69 -6.79
CA ASP A 35 5.42 -15.99 -7.92
C ASP A 35 4.58 -14.80 -8.44
N GLN A 36 3.37 -14.61 -7.93
CA GLN A 36 2.48 -13.53 -8.34
C GLN A 36 2.63 -12.27 -7.47
N TYR A 37 2.25 -11.12 -8.03
CA TYR A 37 2.21 -9.88 -7.27
C TYR A 37 1.19 -9.98 -6.12
N LEU A 38 1.62 -9.62 -4.90
CA LEU A 38 0.76 -9.58 -3.71
C LEU A 38 -0.49 -8.69 -3.90
N PHE A 39 -0.31 -7.57 -4.61
CA PHE A 39 -1.39 -6.65 -4.98
C PHE A 39 -1.39 -6.46 -6.51
N PRO A 40 -2.07 -7.35 -7.25
CA PRO A 40 -2.14 -7.22 -8.69
C PRO A 40 -3.09 -6.08 -9.08
N SER A 41 -2.83 -5.49 -10.24
CA SER A 41 -3.79 -4.62 -10.91
C SER A 41 -4.89 -5.45 -11.56
N ARG A 42 -5.92 -4.80 -12.12
CA ARG A 42 -6.99 -5.46 -12.88
C ARG A 42 -6.47 -6.28 -14.07
N LEU A 43 -5.30 -5.92 -14.60
CA LEU A 43 -4.64 -6.62 -15.71
C LEU A 43 -3.62 -7.65 -15.22
N LEU A 44 -3.70 -8.09 -13.96
CA LEU A 44 -2.79 -9.05 -13.30
C LEU A 44 -1.29 -8.63 -13.25
N ALA A 45 -0.96 -7.42 -13.71
CA ALA A 45 0.36 -6.82 -13.58
C ALA A 45 0.53 -6.07 -12.26
N ARG A 46 1.78 -5.69 -11.91
CA ARG A 46 2.09 -4.84 -10.75
C ARG A 46 1.27 -3.54 -10.76
N ARG A 47 0.67 -3.18 -9.63
CA ARG A 47 0.03 -1.86 -9.48
C ARG A 47 1.04 -0.74 -9.68
N THR A 48 0.69 0.25 -10.51
CA THR A 48 1.52 1.45 -10.70
C THR A 48 1.28 2.45 -9.58
N THR A 49 2.20 3.41 -9.41
CA THR A 49 2.05 4.50 -8.44
C THR A 49 0.76 5.29 -8.64
N ARG A 50 0.39 5.59 -9.90
CA ARG A 50 -0.86 6.30 -10.23
C ARG A 50 -2.09 5.49 -9.85
N GLN A 51 -2.04 4.19 -10.10
CA GLN A 51 -3.11 3.26 -9.77
C GLN A 51 -3.34 3.18 -8.24
N CYS A 52 -2.27 3.13 -7.46
CA CYS A 52 -2.34 3.20 -6.00
C CYS A 52 -2.90 4.55 -5.53
N ALA A 53 -2.43 5.66 -6.09
CA ALA A 53 -2.93 7.00 -5.76
C ALA A 53 -4.44 7.13 -6.02
N ARG A 54 -4.93 6.65 -7.17
CA ARG A 54 -6.37 6.67 -7.48
C ARG A 54 -7.21 5.88 -6.48
N MET A 55 -6.72 4.73 -6.00
CA MET A 55 -7.43 3.97 -4.96
C MET A 55 -7.54 4.77 -3.66
N VAL A 56 -6.44 5.39 -3.24
CA VAL A 56 -6.42 6.22 -2.02
C VAL A 56 -7.39 7.40 -2.12
N HIS A 57 -7.40 8.11 -3.25
CA HIS A 57 -8.35 9.21 -3.47
C HIS A 57 -9.80 8.72 -3.41
N GLN A 58 -10.10 7.57 -4.03
CA GLN A 58 -11.44 6.98 -4.01
C GLN A 58 -11.87 6.57 -2.59
N TRP A 59 -10.97 5.97 -1.81
CA TRP A 59 -11.26 5.61 -0.43
C TRP A 59 -11.47 6.84 0.46
N GLY A 60 -10.65 7.89 0.30
CA GLY A 60 -10.83 9.15 1.01
C GLY A 60 -12.19 9.78 0.70
N ALA A 61 -12.55 9.90 -0.57
CA ALA A 61 -13.85 10.42 -0.98
C ALA A 61 -15.02 9.58 -0.43
N ALA A 62 -14.89 8.25 -0.41
CA ALA A 62 -15.92 7.35 0.11
C ALA A 62 -16.19 7.52 1.61
N ILE A 63 -15.24 8.05 2.38
CA ILE A 63 -15.41 8.36 3.80
C ILE A 63 -15.62 9.87 4.06
N GLY A 64 -15.90 10.66 3.01
CA GLY A 64 -16.20 12.09 3.12
C GLY A 64 -14.99 13.02 3.20
N LEU A 65 -13.77 12.53 2.96
CA LEU A 65 -12.58 13.37 2.90
C LEU A 65 -12.44 14.02 1.51
N ASP A 66 -11.95 15.27 1.49
CA ASP A 66 -11.60 15.95 0.25
C ASP A 66 -10.42 15.24 -0.44
N PRO A 67 -10.62 14.63 -1.62
CA PRO A 67 -9.57 13.90 -2.31
C PRO A 67 -8.43 14.82 -2.79
N THR A 68 -8.62 16.13 -2.88
CA THR A 68 -7.56 17.07 -3.25
C THR A 68 -6.60 17.34 -2.10
N ALA A 69 -7.10 17.31 -0.86
CA ALA A 69 -6.31 17.47 0.37
C ALA A 69 -5.75 16.12 0.88
N TYR A 70 -6.49 15.02 0.70
CA TYR A 70 -6.18 13.71 1.26
C TYR A 70 -5.77 12.71 0.15
N GLY A 71 -4.47 12.70 -0.16
CA GLY A 71 -3.83 11.78 -1.10
C GLY A 71 -2.70 10.95 -0.49
N THR A 72 -1.99 10.21 -1.34
CA THR A 72 -0.86 9.35 -0.91
C THR A 72 0.27 10.11 -0.24
N HIS A 73 0.54 11.36 -0.66
CA HIS A 73 1.53 12.21 -0.02
C HIS A 73 1.14 12.56 1.43
N THR A 74 -0.09 13.06 1.63
CA THR A 74 -0.62 13.42 2.94
C THR A 74 -0.60 12.20 3.87
N MET A 75 -1.14 11.06 3.42
CA MET A 75 -1.10 9.82 4.21
C MET A 75 0.32 9.38 4.59
N ARG A 76 1.29 9.52 3.67
CA ARG A 76 2.69 9.18 3.96
C ARG A 76 3.29 10.07 5.06
N ARG A 77 2.96 11.36 5.06
CA ARG A 77 3.40 12.32 6.10
C ARG A 77 2.73 12.01 7.44
N THR A 78 1.42 11.82 7.47
CA THR A 78 0.68 11.46 8.68
C THR A 78 1.18 10.16 9.30
N LYS A 79 1.44 9.12 8.49
CA LYS A 79 2.00 7.86 9.00
C LYS A 79 3.33 8.08 9.73
N ALA A 80 4.20 8.96 9.23
CA ALA A 80 5.45 9.25 9.91
C ALA A 80 5.20 9.90 11.28
N THR A 81 4.30 10.88 11.36
CA THR A 81 3.90 11.54 12.62
C THR A 81 3.22 10.62 13.62
N LEU A 82 2.60 9.51 13.18
CA LEU A 82 2.00 8.53 14.09
C LEU A 82 3.00 7.49 14.64
N ILE A 83 4.23 7.49 14.13
CA ILE A 83 5.30 6.56 14.54
C ILE A 83 6.36 7.27 15.41
N TYR A 84 6.43 8.61 15.37
CA TYR A 84 7.29 9.46 16.18
C TYR A 84 6.47 10.23 17.22
#